data_AF-R7SFW0-F1
#
_entry.id   AF-R7SFW0-F1
#
_cell.length_a   1.000
_cell.length_b   1.000
_cell.length_c   1.000
_cell.angle_alpha   90.00
_cell.angle_beta   90.00
_cell.angle_gamma   90.00
#
_symmetry.space_group_name_H-M   'P 1'
#
loop_
_entity.id
_entity.type
_entity.pdbx_description
1 polymer ?
#
loop_
_entity_poly.entity_id
_entity_poly.type
_entity_poly.pdbx_seq_one_letter_code
_entity_poly.pdbx_strand_id
1 'polypeptide(L)'
;MSSTRPNTHRYVVYLPYIDKGRARPFRVSEDADVQDLINEICQYAGYKNALDNQIVDLYKVGVQPDDLGIEPSEKLHERAVDWLRKDPLRNPMQPALSLADYFPSGPARREEKKIDIVVVAESTGVSSSAEGHIDDSEMTGVVNEFLKNLEGRLREHLKSAPWRDTWQAPQGASPEYARFIEELEIPQVEGFPVLLLHNLGDGVVDTKIISQLGDGSSKMIINTSGSGKTRLLLELLATKWGLYFTTLADPANLRLGSTDIHDAIFKWIPKSKGFCEHPKGEFDNNHVQLEPVYRQNREIVTRFSHQILTARVIIFEWFLTTYCAVWQDKDKDPNKAKLHWLSLQLNSRGILGCDVFKDLAKILDDAGDSFIMMDSNKIHERLQGLSK
;
A
#
# COMPACT_ATOMS: atom_id res chain seq x y z
N MET A 1 20.67 -61.43 -8.32
CA MET A 1 20.32 -60.30 -9.19
C MET A 1 20.89 -59.04 -8.57
N SER A 2 21.97 -58.51 -9.15
CA SER A 2 22.62 -57.29 -8.66
C SER A 2 21.70 -56.12 -8.95
N SER A 3 21.15 -55.49 -7.92
CA SER A 3 20.46 -54.21 -8.03
C SER A 3 21.50 -53.16 -8.45
N THR A 4 21.61 -52.94 -9.75
CA THR A 4 22.32 -51.79 -10.31
C THR A 4 21.61 -50.56 -9.77
N ARG A 5 22.25 -49.87 -8.82
CA ARG A 5 21.77 -48.57 -8.36
C ARG A 5 21.66 -47.67 -9.60
N PRO A 6 20.54 -46.96 -9.80
CA PRO A 6 20.44 -46.02 -10.90
C PRO A 6 21.61 -45.04 -10.80
N ASN A 7 22.27 -44.77 -11.91
CA ASN A 7 23.33 -43.78 -11.94
C ASN A 7 22.70 -42.41 -11.63
N THR A 8 23.33 -41.65 -10.73
CA THR A 8 22.83 -40.33 -10.31
C THR A 8 23.95 -39.31 -10.36
N HIS A 9 23.65 -38.11 -10.83
CA HIS A 9 24.55 -36.96 -10.74
C HIS A 9 24.32 -36.17 -9.45
N ARG A 10 25.38 -35.55 -8.92
CA ARG A 10 25.35 -34.73 -7.70
C ARG A 10 25.56 -33.26 -8.07
N TYR A 11 24.52 -32.45 -7.93
CA TYR A 11 24.57 -31.00 -8.15
C TYR A 11 24.71 -30.26 -6.82
N VAL A 12 25.58 -29.26 -6.76
CA VAL A 12 25.72 -28.34 -5.62
C VAL A 12 24.91 -27.08 -5.88
N VAL A 13 23.90 -26.88 -5.06
CA VAL A 13 22.88 -25.84 -5.24
C VAL A 13 22.96 -24.83 -4.10
N TYR A 14 22.91 -23.54 -4.44
CA TYR A 14 22.93 -22.44 -3.47
C TYR A 14 21.71 -21.52 -3.63
N LEU A 15 21.06 -21.22 -2.50
CA LEU A 15 19.92 -20.30 -2.42
C LEU A 15 20.37 -19.03 -1.70
N PRO A 16 20.59 -17.91 -2.40
CA PRO A 16 21.09 -16.67 -1.82
C PRO A 16 20.08 -16.00 -0.87
N TYR A 17 18.78 -16.26 -0.99
CA TYR A 17 17.72 -15.59 -0.21
C TYR A 17 17.51 -16.14 1.20
N ILE A 18 18.10 -17.30 1.52
CA ILE A 18 18.04 -17.85 2.88
C ILE A 18 19.24 -17.28 3.65
N ASP A 19 18.99 -16.45 4.66
CA ASP A 19 20.05 -15.91 5.52
C ASP A 19 20.81 -17.07 6.19
N LYS A 20 22.14 -17.08 6.09
CA LYS A 20 23.04 -18.20 6.41
C LYS A 20 22.84 -19.47 5.58
N GLY A 21 22.24 -19.34 4.39
CA GLY A 21 22.12 -20.41 3.40
C GLY A 21 23.45 -21.10 3.17
N ARG A 22 23.45 -22.44 3.15
CA ARG A 22 24.64 -23.24 2.83
C ARG A 22 24.42 -23.89 1.48
N ALA A 23 25.46 -24.01 0.66
CA ALA A 23 25.39 -24.82 -0.54
C ALA A 23 25.05 -26.28 -0.16
N ARG A 24 24.06 -26.86 -0.82
CA ARG A 24 23.56 -28.21 -0.53
C ARG A 24 23.69 -29.12 -1.75
N PRO A 25 24.05 -30.40 -1.55
CA PRO A 25 24.07 -31.36 -2.64
C PRO A 25 22.69 -31.95 -2.90
N PHE A 26 22.32 -32.08 -4.17
CA PHE A 26 21.11 -32.73 -4.66
C PHE A 26 21.50 -33.85 -5.63
N ARG A 27 20.78 -34.98 -5.58
CA ARG A 27 21.04 -36.13 -6.45
C ARG A 27 19.83 -36.42 -7.30
N VAL A 28 20.01 -36.40 -8.61
CA VAL A 28 18.99 -36.73 -9.61
C VAL A 28 19.57 -37.73 -10.60
N SER A 29 18.69 -38.41 -11.36
CA SER A 29 19.10 -39.39 -12.38
C SER A 29 19.95 -38.75 -13.47
N GLU A 30 20.77 -39.54 -14.19
CA GLU A 30 21.59 -39.02 -15.30
C GLU A 30 20.74 -38.51 -16.50
N ASP A 31 19.54 -39.06 -16.66
CA ASP A 31 18.55 -38.68 -17.67
C ASP A 31 17.56 -37.61 -17.20
N ALA A 32 17.74 -37.06 -15.99
CA ALA A 32 16.84 -36.07 -15.41
C ALA A 32 16.84 -34.74 -16.19
N ASP A 33 15.67 -34.12 -16.23
CA ASP A 33 15.50 -32.76 -16.74
C ASP A 33 15.64 -31.70 -15.64
N VAL A 34 15.54 -30.42 -16.02
CA VAL A 34 15.62 -29.31 -15.08
C VAL A 34 14.46 -29.33 -14.09
N GLN A 35 13.26 -29.76 -14.50
CA GLN A 35 12.08 -29.83 -13.66
C GLN A 35 12.23 -30.90 -12.55
N ASP A 36 12.84 -32.04 -12.85
CA ASP A 36 13.16 -33.07 -11.86
C ASP A 36 14.04 -32.52 -10.72
N LEU A 37 15.03 -31.71 -11.07
CA LEU A 37 15.89 -31.06 -10.10
C LEU A 37 15.16 -29.97 -9.29
N ILE A 38 14.30 -29.18 -9.93
CA ILE A 38 13.43 -28.21 -9.23
C ILE A 38 12.57 -28.94 -8.19
N ASN A 39 11.95 -30.06 -8.57
CA ASN A 39 11.10 -30.84 -7.67
C ASN A 39 11.88 -31.35 -6.45
N GLU A 40 13.09 -31.87 -6.65
CA GLU A 40 13.95 -32.34 -5.57
C GLU A 40 14.38 -31.20 -4.64
N ILE A 41 14.71 -30.02 -5.19
CA ILE A 41 15.07 -28.81 -4.42
C ILE A 41 13.88 -28.34 -3.57
N CYS A 42 12.68 -28.27 -4.15
CA CYS A 42 11.46 -27.81 -3.47
C CYS A 42 10.98 -28.78 -2.38
N GLN A 43 11.23 -30.09 -2.53
CA GLN A 43 10.85 -31.10 -1.53
C GLN A 43 11.82 -31.18 -0.35
N TYR A 44 13.04 -30.63 -0.48
CA TYR A 44 14.03 -30.68 0.58
C TYR A 44 13.57 -29.91 1.82
N ALA A 45 13.51 -30.59 2.97
CA ALA A 45 12.94 -30.03 4.21
C ALA A 45 13.55 -28.70 4.65
N GLY A 46 14.83 -28.44 4.33
CA GLY A 46 15.49 -27.17 4.66
C GLY A 46 15.13 -26.01 3.74
N TYR A 47 14.53 -26.27 2.57
CA TYR A 47 14.12 -25.28 1.57
C TYR A 47 12.62 -25.24 1.34
N LYS A 48 11.89 -26.31 1.70
CA LYS A 48 10.45 -26.46 1.49
C LYS A 48 9.68 -25.22 1.93
N ASN A 49 9.90 -24.73 3.15
CA ASN A 49 9.19 -23.55 3.66
C ASN A 49 9.54 -22.25 2.92
N ALA A 50 10.76 -22.15 2.36
CA ALA A 50 11.23 -20.96 1.67
C ALA A 50 10.82 -20.93 0.19
N LEU A 51 10.51 -22.10 -0.39
CA LEU A 51 10.15 -22.25 -1.80
C LEU A 51 8.66 -22.61 -2.01
N ASP A 52 7.90 -22.77 -0.93
CA ASP A 52 6.47 -23.13 -1.04
C ASP A 52 5.70 -22.03 -1.78
N ASN A 53 4.97 -22.42 -2.83
CA ASN A 53 4.22 -21.52 -3.72
C ASN A 53 5.05 -20.47 -4.48
N GLN A 54 6.39 -20.63 -4.55
CA GLN A 54 7.28 -19.74 -5.30
C GLN A 54 7.49 -20.25 -6.73
N ILE A 55 7.68 -19.34 -7.68
CA ILE A 55 8.25 -19.70 -8.99
C ILE A 55 9.77 -19.78 -8.80
N VAL A 56 10.36 -20.91 -9.20
CA VAL A 56 11.78 -21.20 -8.96
C VAL A 56 12.54 -21.26 -10.29
N ASP A 57 13.49 -20.35 -10.44
CA ASP A 57 14.43 -20.31 -11.54
C ASP A 57 15.80 -20.86 -11.13
N LEU A 58 16.38 -21.72 -11.97
CA LEU A 58 17.72 -22.26 -11.78
C LEU A 58 18.69 -21.58 -12.74
N TYR A 59 19.82 -21.11 -12.22
CA TYR A 59 20.90 -20.52 -13.02
C TYR A 59 22.14 -21.39 -12.95
N LYS A 60 22.61 -21.85 -14.11
CA LYS A 60 23.88 -22.57 -14.23
C LYS A 60 25.05 -21.64 -13.91
N VAL A 61 25.93 -22.07 -13.01
CA VAL A 61 27.23 -21.44 -12.78
C VAL A 61 28.23 -21.92 -13.84
N GLY A 62 28.90 -20.97 -14.49
CA GLY A 62 29.84 -21.25 -15.58
C GLY A 62 31.19 -21.80 -15.09
N VAL A 63 31.95 -22.40 -16.00
CA VAL A 63 33.39 -22.64 -15.80
C VAL A 63 34.12 -21.34 -16.13
N GLN A 64 35.18 -21.00 -15.37
CA GLN A 64 36.01 -19.79 -15.41
C GLN A 64 35.84 -18.85 -16.64
N PRO A 65 35.78 -17.53 -16.42
CA PRO A 65 36.19 -16.80 -15.21
C PRO A 65 35.09 -16.67 -14.13
N ASP A 66 33.86 -17.11 -14.42
CA ASP A 66 32.65 -16.87 -13.61
C ASP A 66 32.37 -17.93 -12.53
N ASP A 67 33.42 -18.45 -11.92
CA ASP A 67 33.32 -19.56 -10.96
C ASP A 67 32.85 -19.09 -9.58
N LEU A 68 31.95 -19.85 -8.95
CA LEU A 68 31.44 -19.58 -7.61
C LEU A 68 31.83 -20.72 -6.65
N GLY A 69 33.03 -20.59 -6.07
CA GLY A 69 33.52 -21.52 -5.04
C GLY A 69 32.73 -21.44 -3.72
N ILE A 70 32.55 -22.58 -3.05
CA ILE A 70 31.82 -22.73 -1.79
C ILE A 70 32.52 -22.00 -0.61
N GLU A 71 33.84 -21.87 -0.67
CA GLU A 71 34.66 -21.22 0.36
C GLU A 71 35.27 -19.89 -0.14
N PRO A 72 35.50 -18.92 0.77
CA PRO A 72 35.06 -18.90 2.17
C PRO A 72 33.54 -18.65 2.29
N SER A 73 32.87 -19.36 3.21
CA SER A 73 31.40 -19.35 3.32
C SER A 73 30.82 -18.01 3.80
N GLU A 74 31.60 -17.24 4.58
CA GLU A 74 31.18 -15.95 5.15
C GLU A 74 30.89 -14.90 4.08
N LYS A 75 31.52 -15.02 2.90
CA LYS A 75 31.34 -14.13 1.76
C LYS A 75 30.52 -14.76 0.63
N LEU A 76 30.00 -15.97 0.83
CA LEU A 76 29.35 -16.72 -0.24
C LEU A 76 28.06 -16.04 -0.70
N HIS A 77 27.29 -15.50 0.24
CA HIS A 77 26.08 -14.72 -0.07
C HIS A 77 26.41 -13.50 -0.92
N GLU A 78 27.32 -12.64 -0.46
CA GLU A 78 27.75 -11.44 -1.20
C GLU A 78 28.27 -11.78 -2.59
N ARG A 79 29.10 -12.82 -2.71
CA ARG A 79 29.66 -13.29 -3.98
C ARG A 79 28.59 -13.85 -4.92
N ALA A 80 27.61 -14.60 -4.41
CA ALA A 80 26.52 -15.14 -5.21
C ALA A 80 25.60 -14.02 -5.72
N VAL A 81 25.32 -13.03 -4.87
CA VAL A 81 24.53 -11.85 -5.24
C VAL A 81 25.27 -11.00 -6.27
N ASP A 82 26.58 -10.75 -6.07
CA ASP A 82 27.41 -10.05 -7.05
C ASP A 82 27.54 -10.85 -8.35
N TRP A 83 27.59 -12.18 -8.28
CA TRP A 83 27.61 -13.05 -9.45
C TRP A 83 26.31 -12.96 -10.26
N LEU A 84 25.15 -12.92 -9.59
CA LEU A 84 23.85 -12.67 -10.22
C LEU A 84 23.77 -11.27 -10.85
N ARG A 85 24.46 -10.26 -10.28
CA ARG A 85 24.45 -8.87 -10.78
C ARG A 85 25.42 -8.59 -11.93
N LYS A 86 26.50 -9.37 -12.06
CA LYS A 86 27.60 -9.09 -13.00
C LYS A 86 27.26 -9.32 -14.46
N ASP A 87 26.17 -10.01 -14.79
CA ASP A 87 25.80 -10.29 -16.18
C ASP A 87 24.26 -10.38 -16.37
N PRO A 88 23.61 -9.39 -17.02
CA PRO A 88 22.16 -9.37 -17.22
C PRO A 88 21.65 -10.32 -18.32
N LEU A 89 22.53 -11.10 -18.97
CA LEU A 89 22.14 -12.06 -20.03
C LEU A 89 22.06 -13.53 -19.55
N ARG A 90 22.21 -13.81 -18.24
CA ARG A 90 22.07 -15.18 -17.74
C ARG A 90 20.61 -15.60 -17.88
N ASN A 91 20.33 -16.48 -18.84
CA ASN A 91 18.99 -17.06 -19.00
C ASN A 91 18.78 -18.16 -17.95
N PRO A 92 17.60 -18.23 -17.31
CA PRO A 92 17.26 -19.34 -16.44
C PRO A 92 17.24 -20.65 -17.26
N MET A 93 17.63 -21.73 -16.58
CA MET A 93 17.55 -23.08 -17.12
C MET A 93 16.09 -23.41 -17.40
N GLN A 94 15.81 -23.91 -18.60
CA GLN A 94 14.45 -24.20 -19.04
C GLN A 94 13.99 -25.52 -18.44
N PRO A 95 12.82 -25.58 -17.75
CA PRO A 95 12.35 -26.80 -17.09
C PRO A 95 12.28 -28.04 -17.98
N ALA A 96 11.96 -27.86 -19.26
CA ALA A 96 11.78 -28.94 -20.23
C ALA A 96 13.08 -29.47 -20.87
N LEU A 97 14.24 -28.88 -20.58
CA LEU A 97 15.52 -29.30 -21.15
C LEU A 97 16.25 -30.27 -20.22
N SER A 98 17.09 -31.14 -20.80
CA SER A 98 17.86 -32.10 -20.01
C SER A 98 18.95 -31.37 -19.22
N LEU A 99 19.26 -31.85 -18.01
CA LEU A 99 20.43 -31.35 -17.30
C LEU A 99 21.73 -31.61 -18.07
N ALA A 100 21.79 -32.61 -18.94
CA ALA A 100 22.93 -32.88 -19.81
C ALA A 100 23.15 -31.78 -20.86
N ASP A 101 22.08 -31.07 -21.29
CA ASP A 101 22.20 -29.94 -22.22
C ASP A 101 22.94 -28.76 -21.56
N TYR A 102 22.73 -28.59 -20.26
CA TYR A 102 23.43 -27.60 -19.45
C TYR A 102 24.79 -28.10 -18.95
N PHE A 103 24.93 -29.38 -18.65
CA PHE A 103 26.14 -29.98 -18.06
C PHE A 103 26.62 -31.17 -18.90
N PRO A 104 27.16 -30.95 -20.11
CA PRO A 104 27.51 -32.04 -21.03
C PRO A 104 28.67 -32.92 -20.52
N SER A 105 29.46 -32.44 -19.56
CA SER A 105 30.51 -33.20 -18.88
C SER A 105 30.12 -33.61 -17.45
N GLY A 106 28.84 -33.47 -17.10
CA GLY A 106 28.34 -33.58 -15.73
C GLY A 106 28.63 -32.34 -14.86
N PRO A 107 28.09 -32.31 -13.63
CA PRO A 107 28.38 -31.27 -12.65
C PRO A 107 29.84 -31.28 -12.19
N ALA A 108 30.27 -30.24 -11.48
CA ALA A 108 31.62 -30.12 -10.97
C ALA A 108 32.00 -31.30 -10.07
N ARG A 109 33.27 -31.73 -10.15
CA ARG A 109 33.77 -32.83 -9.31
C ARG A 109 33.74 -32.42 -7.84
N ARG A 110 33.57 -33.41 -6.95
CA ARG A 110 33.42 -33.15 -5.52
C ARG A 110 34.60 -32.41 -4.91
N GLU A 111 35.79 -32.63 -5.44
CA GLU A 111 37.06 -32.06 -4.99
C GLU A 111 37.20 -30.58 -5.37
N GLU A 112 36.43 -30.11 -6.36
CA GLU A 112 36.52 -28.73 -6.87
C GLU A 112 35.86 -27.70 -5.94
N LYS A 113 35.00 -28.14 -5.01
CA LYS A 113 34.28 -27.28 -4.04
C LYS A 113 33.57 -26.07 -4.71
N LYS A 114 32.83 -26.32 -5.79
CA LYS A 114 32.09 -25.30 -6.55
C LYS A 114 30.58 -25.41 -6.38
N ILE A 115 29.89 -24.30 -6.60
CA ILE A 115 28.45 -24.26 -6.79
C ILE A 115 28.18 -24.52 -8.28
N ASP A 116 27.31 -25.48 -8.57
CA ASP A 116 26.87 -25.78 -9.93
C ASP A 116 25.69 -24.90 -10.34
N ILE A 117 24.79 -24.62 -9.38
CA ILE A 117 23.50 -23.97 -9.63
C ILE A 117 23.19 -22.95 -8.53
N VAL A 118 22.77 -21.76 -8.94
CA VAL A 118 22.17 -20.75 -8.07
C VAL A 118 20.66 -20.75 -8.30
N VAL A 119 19.89 -20.80 -7.22
CA VAL A 119 18.42 -20.82 -7.27
C VAL A 119 17.91 -19.43 -6.95
N VAL A 120 17.03 -18.91 -7.79
CA VAL A 120 16.29 -17.67 -7.55
C VAL A 120 14.82 -18.03 -7.46
N ALA A 121 14.19 -17.67 -6.34
CA ALA A 121 12.75 -17.73 -6.23
C ALA A 121 12.21 -16.37 -6.65
N GLU A 122 11.43 -16.30 -7.73
CA GLU A 122 10.62 -15.14 -8.02
C GLU A 122 9.48 -15.10 -7.01
N SER A 123 9.53 -14.10 -6.13
CA SER A 123 8.40 -13.77 -5.27
C SER A 123 7.24 -13.36 -6.15
N THR A 124 6.28 -14.27 -6.38
CA THR A 124 4.96 -13.93 -6.94
C THR A 124 4.10 -13.10 -5.98
N GLY A 125 4.67 -12.64 -4.88
CA GLY A 125 4.11 -11.57 -4.06
C GLY A 125 5.22 -10.89 -3.29
N VAL A 126 5.25 -9.56 -3.34
CA VAL A 126 5.52 -8.67 -2.19
C VAL A 126 6.23 -9.37 -1.03
N SER A 127 7.53 -9.08 -0.80
CA SER A 127 8.15 -9.43 0.47
C SER A 127 7.49 -8.60 1.58
N SER A 128 6.39 -9.11 2.11
CA SER A 128 5.94 -8.80 3.45
C SER A 128 7.07 -9.19 4.39
N SER A 129 7.43 -8.29 5.29
CA SER A 129 8.18 -8.61 6.48
C SER A 129 7.48 -9.77 7.20
N ALA A 130 8.04 -10.97 7.11
CA ALA A 130 7.61 -12.16 7.85
C ALA A 130 7.97 -12.08 9.35
N GLU A 131 7.63 -10.96 9.98
CA GLU A 131 7.46 -10.81 11.42
C GLU A 131 6.14 -10.03 11.63
N GLY A 132 5.04 -10.74 11.88
CA GLY A 132 3.91 -10.20 12.64
C GLY A 132 2.69 -9.62 11.91
N HIS A 133 2.33 -10.05 10.69
CA HIS A 133 1.03 -9.67 10.13
C HIS A 133 -0.12 -10.33 10.90
N ILE A 134 -1.09 -9.50 11.29
CA ILE A 134 -2.29 -9.90 12.02
C ILE A 134 -3.25 -10.58 11.03
N ASP A 135 -3.86 -11.71 11.42
CA ASP A 135 -4.87 -12.39 10.60
C ASP A 135 -6.09 -11.47 10.35
N ASP A 136 -6.77 -11.65 9.21
CA ASP A 136 -7.88 -10.78 8.79
C ASP A 136 -9.03 -10.71 9.83
N SER A 137 -9.29 -11.80 10.55
CA SER A 137 -10.28 -11.83 11.63
C SER A 137 -9.84 -11.01 12.84
N GLU A 138 -8.56 -11.11 13.22
CA GLU A 138 -8.00 -10.34 14.32
C GLU A 138 -7.92 -8.85 13.95
N MET A 139 -7.52 -8.53 12.72
CA MET A 139 -7.49 -7.16 12.20
C MET A 139 -8.90 -6.54 12.20
N THR A 140 -9.92 -7.31 11.81
CA THR A 140 -11.32 -6.88 11.92
C THR A 140 -11.69 -6.52 13.37
N GLY A 141 -11.22 -7.31 14.35
CA GLY A 141 -11.38 -7.03 15.77
C GLY A 141 -10.74 -5.71 16.19
N VAL A 142 -9.47 -5.50 15.82
CA VAL A 142 -8.72 -4.26 16.12
C VAL A 142 -9.40 -3.03 15.52
N VAL A 143 -9.83 -3.11 14.25
CA VAL A 143 -10.55 -2.02 13.58
C VAL A 143 -11.87 -1.70 14.29
N ASN A 144 -12.65 -2.72 14.64
CA ASN A 144 -13.92 -2.54 15.33
C ASN A 144 -13.75 -1.92 16.71
N GLU A 145 -12.74 -2.35 17.48
CA GLU A 145 -12.42 -1.77 18.78
C GLU A 145 -12.02 -0.29 18.64
N PHE A 146 -11.15 0.03 17.68
CA PHE A 146 -10.75 1.39 17.38
C PHE A 146 -11.96 2.29 17.08
N LEU A 147 -12.85 1.87 16.18
CA LEU A 147 -14.03 2.66 15.80
C LEU A 147 -15.05 2.77 16.94
N LYS A 148 -15.24 1.70 17.72
CA LYS A 148 -16.13 1.70 18.89
C LYS A 148 -15.71 2.76 19.92
N ASN A 149 -14.41 2.95 20.12
CA ASN A 149 -13.88 3.99 21.02
C ASN A 149 -14.13 5.43 20.52
N LEU A 150 -14.51 5.60 19.25
CA LEU A 150 -14.84 6.91 18.65
C LEU A 150 -16.34 7.13 18.48
N GLU A 151 -17.16 6.08 18.61
CA GLU A 151 -18.58 6.08 18.27
C GLU A 151 -19.39 7.14 19.02
N GLY A 152 -19.13 7.34 20.31
CA GLY A 152 -19.81 8.36 21.11
C GLY A 152 -19.66 9.78 20.52
N ARG A 153 -18.42 10.14 20.16
CA ARG A 153 -18.09 11.45 19.56
C ARG A 153 -18.71 11.62 18.18
N LEU A 154 -18.69 10.57 17.36
CA LEU A 154 -19.38 10.61 16.06
C LEU A 154 -20.88 10.82 16.25
N ARG A 155 -21.53 10.08 17.16
CA ARG A 155 -22.97 10.24 17.43
C ARG A 155 -23.33 11.64 17.93
N GLU A 156 -22.49 12.26 18.75
CA GLU A 156 -22.68 13.65 19.19
C GLU A 156 -22.60 14.63 18.02
N HIS A 157 -21.58 14.50 17.16
CA HIS A 157 -21.41 15.30 15.96
C HIS A 157 -22.60 15.19 15.00
N LEU A 158 -23.11 13.97 14.82
CA LEU A 158 -24.25 13.73 13.94
C LEU A 158 -25.56 14.32 14.46
N LYS A 159 -25.66 14.63 15.76
CA LYS A 159 -26.83 15.31 16.35
C LYS A 159 -26.76 16.83 16.26
N SER A 160 -25.57 17.40 16.02
CA SER A 160 -25.37 18.85 15.91
C SER A 160 -25.45 19.34 14.46
N ALA A 161 -25.15 20.62 14.24
CA ALA A 161 -24.82 21.11 12.90
C ALA A 161 -23.46 20.52 12.44
N PRO A 162 -23.23 20.35 11.12
CA PRO A 162 -21.94 19.90 10.58
C PRO A 162 -20.76 20.79 10.99
N TRP A 163 -21.02 22.08 11.19
CA TRP A 163 -20.06 23.07 11.66
C TRP A 163 -20.59 23.64 12.98
N ARG A 164 -20.13 23.08 14.10
CA ARG A 164 -20.68 23.39 15.43
C ARG A 164 -20.26 24.77 15.92
N ASP A 165 -19.00 25.11 15.70
CA ASP A 165 -18.41 26.34 16.22
C ASP A 165 -18.40 27.41 15.13
N THR A 166 -18.90 28.60 15.46
CA THR A 166 -18.79 29.79 14.63
C THR A 166 -17.76 30.74 15.20
N TRP A 167 -17.12 31.50 14.33
CA TRP A 167 -16.09 32.45 14.69
C TRP A 167 -16.68 33.55 15.58
N GLN A 168 -15.99 33.79 16.69
CA GLN A 168 -16.38 34.79 17.66
C GLN A 168 -15.48 36.03 17.53
N ALA A 169 -16.05 37.20 17.79
CA ALA A 169 -15.27 38.43 17.77
C ALA A 169 -14.16 38.42 18.84
N PRO A 170 -13.01 39.08 18.59
CA PRO A 170 -11.94 39.21 19.57
C PRO A 170 -12.41 39.86 20.88
N GLN A 171 -11.81 39.46 22.00
CA GLN A 171 -12.07 40.11 23.29
C GLN A 171 -11.77 41.62 23.22
N GLY A 172 -12.71 42.44 23.68
CA GLY A 172 -12.61 43.90 23.64
C GLY A 172 -13.15 44.55 22.38
N ALA A 173 -13.71 43.78 21.43
CA ALA A 173 -14.47 44.32 20.32
C ALA A 173 -15.69 45.14 20.79
N SER A 174 -16.09 46.15 20.01
CA SER A 174 -17.32 46.90 20.30
C SER A 174 -18.55 45.98 20.14
N PRO A 175 -19.66 46.24 20.85
CA PRO A 175 -20.87 45.42 20.74
C PRO A 175 -21.41 45.34 19.30
N GLU A 176 -21.27 46.41 18.52
CA GLU A 176 -21.70 46.45 17.12
C GLU A 176 -20.82 45.55 16.24
N TYR A 177 -19.51 45.57 16.45
CA TYR A 177 -18.59 44.69 15.73
C TYR A 177 -18.79 43.23 16.13
N ALA A 178 -18.97 42.95 17.42
CA ALA A 178 -19.23 41.60 17.91
C ALA A 178 -20.49 41.01 17.27
N ARG A 179 -21.59 41.79 17.27
CA ARG A 179 -22.83 41.40 16.61
C ARG A 179 -22.63 41.17 15.11
N PHE A 180 -21.94 42.07 14.42
CA PHE A 180 -21.63 41.90 13.00
C PHE A 180 -20.89 40.58 12.72
N ILE A 181 -19.90 40.21 13.54
CA ILE A 181 -19.17 38.95 13.39
C ILE A 181 -20.07 37.73 13.64
N GLU A 182 -20.88 37.76 14.71
CA GLU A 182 -21.82 36.69 15.04
C GLU A 182 -22.85 36.46 13.92
N GLU A 183 -23.37 37.54 13.33
CA GLU A 183 -24.34 37.50 12.21
C GLU A 183 -23.77 36.88 10.93
N LEU A 184 -22.44 36.86 10.76
CA LEU A 184 -21.83 36.22 9.58
C LEU A 184 -21.88 34.69 9.66
N GLU A 185 -22.04 34.11 10.85
CA GLU A 185 -22.08 32.65 11.08
C GLU A 185 -20.89 31.90 10.43
N ILE A 186 -19.72 32.53 10.37
CA ILE A 186 -18.53 31.93 9.74
C ILE A 186 -18.09 30.71 10.56
N PRO A 187 -17.96 29.51 9.96
CA PRO A 187 -17.46 28.35 10.67
C PRO A 187 -16.05 28.57 11.23
N GLN A 188 -15.79 27.99 12.39
CA GLN A 188 -14.49 27.98 13.03
C GLN A 188 -13.95 26.55 13.13
N VAL A 189 -12.64 26.38 12.87
CA VAL A 189 -11.92 25.13 13.11
C VAL A 189 -10.66 25.46 13.89
N GLU A 190 -10.42 24.73 14.99
CA GLU A 190 -9.26 24.91 15.87
C GLU A 190 -9.02 26.36 16.34
N GLY A 191 -10.10 27.14 16.54
CA GLY A 191 -9.99 28.54 16.97
C GLY A 191 -9.93 29.57 15.85
N PHE A 192 -9.86 29.14 14.58
CA PHE A 192 -9.68 30.04 13.44
C PHE A 192 -10.91 30.08 12.52
N PRO A 193 -11.31 31.27 12.03
CA PRO A 193 -12.39 31.39 11.05
C PRO A 193 -12.02 30.73 9.73
N VAL A 194 -12.99 30.05 9.12
CA VAL A 194 -12.79 29.27 7.89
C VAL A 194 -13.77 29.71 6.81
N LEU A 195 -13.41 30.78 6.10
CA LEU A 195 -14.21 31.32 4.99
C LEU A 195 -14.48 30.27 3.89
N LEU A 196 -13.61 29.27 3.76
CA LEU A 196 -13.81 28.17 2.81
C LEU A 196 -15.10 27.38 3.09
N LEU A 197 -15.52 27.27 4.35
CA LEU A 197 -16.70 26.52 4.79
C LEU A 197 -17.95 27.40 4.94
N HIS A 198 -17.80 28.72 4.89
CA HIS A 198 -18.91 29.67 5.04
C HIS A 198 -19.94 29.48 3.93
N ASN A 199 -21.20 29.27 4.32
CA ASN A 199 -22.33 28.96 3.45
C ASN A 199 -22.08 27.81 2.45
N LEU A 200 -21.28 26.80 2.81
CA LEU A 200 -21.02 25.68 1.91
C LEU A 200 -22.32 24.92 1.60
N GLY A 201 -22.61 24.69 0.31
CA GLY A 201 -23.83 24.03 -0.16
C GLY A 201 -25.02 24.97 -0.38
N ASP A 202 -24.85 26.29 -0.24
CA ASP A 202 -25.89 27.30 -0.48
C ASP A 202 -26.19 27.56 -1.97
N GLY A 203 -25.38 26.99 -2.88
CA GLY A 203 -25.54 27.14 -4.33
C GLY A 203 -24.84 28.36 -4.92
N VAL A 204 -23.93 29.02 -4.20
CA VAL A 204 -23.10 30.13 -4.72
C VAL A 204 -22.26 29.70 -5.93
N VAL A 205 -21.89 28.42 -6.01
CA VAL A 205 -21.15 27.88 -7.16
C VAL A 205 -22.08 27.38 -8.25
N ASP A 206 -21.78 27.73 -9.50
CA ASP A 206 -22.57 27.35 -10.68
C ASP A 206 -22.79 25.83 -10.74
N THR A 207 -24.05 25.43 -10.57
CA THR A 207 -24.51 24.03 -10.62
C THR A 207 -24.13 23.32 -11.91
N LYS A 208 -23.97 24.04 -13.04
CA LYS A 208 -23.49 23.45 -14.30
C LYS A 208 -22.05 22.96 -14.18
N ILE A 209 -21.17 23.76 -13.56
CA ILE A 209 -19.77 23.37 -13.35
C ILE A 209 -19.70 22.16 -12.43
N ILE A 210 -20.48 22.16 -11.34
CA ILE A 210 -20.57 21.01 -10.41
C ILE A 210 -21.05 19.75 -11.14
N SER A 211 -22.06 19.87 -12.01
CA SER A 211 -22.61 18.75 -12.77
C SER A 211 -21.58 18.15 -13.73
N GLN A 212 -20.82 19.01 -14.43
CA GLN A 212 -19.75 18.59 -15.34
C GLN A 212 -18.63 17.92 -14.56
N LEU A 213 -18.20 18.51 -13.44
CA LEU A 213 -17.13 17.94 -12.62
C LEU A 213 -17.49 16.56 -12.10
N GLY A 214 -18.74 16.36 -11.67
CA GLY A 214 -19.21 15.12 -11.09
C GLY A 214 -19.78 14.08 -12.07
N ASP A 215 -19.47 14.14 -13.36
CA ASP A 215 -19.97 13.16 -14.37
C ASP A 215 -19.32 11.76 -14.29
N GLY A 216 -18.36 11.57 -13.38
CA GLY A 216 -17.63 10.31 -13.19
C GLY A 216 -16.31 10.19 -13.96
N SER A 217 -16.01 11.11 -14.89
CA SER A 217 -14.71 11.17 -15.55
C SER A 217 -13.63 11.82 -14.68
N SER A 218 -12.38 11.35 -14.83
CA SER A 218 -11.21 11.93 -14.16
C SER A 218 -10.93 13.34 -14.68
N LYS A 219 -10.79 14.32 -13.78
CA LYS A 219 -10.58 15.72 -14.14
C LYS A 219 -9.47 16.36 -13.33
N MET A 220 -8.76 17.28 -13.96
CA MET A 220 -7.76 18.13 -13.33
C MET A 220 -8.23 19.58 -13.38
N ILE A 221 -8.33 20.24 -12.23
CA ILE A 221 -8.69 21.65 -12.13
C ILE A 221 -7.40 22.46 -11.96
N ILE A 222 -6.97 23.12 -13.03
CA ILE A 222 -5.73 23.91 -13.04
C ILE A 222 -6.08 25.39 -13.11
N ASN A 223 -5.63 26.17 -12.13
CA ASN A 223 -5.80 27.62 -12.11
C ASN A 223 -4.84 28.26 -11.08
N THR A 224 -4.67 29.58 -11.13
CA THR A 224 -3.85 30.38 -10.21
C THR A 224 -4.28 30.20 -8.75
N SER A 225 -3.40 30.50 -7.79
CA SER A 225 -3.73 30.46 -6.36
C SER A 225 -4.87 31.43 -6.03
N GLY A 226 -5.73 31.08 -5.07
CA GLY A 226 -6.87 31.91 -4.66
C GLY A 226 -8.11 31.88 -5.58
N SER A 227 -8.04 31.23 -6.75
CA SER A 227 -9.16 31.14 -7.71
C SER A 227 -10.37 30.29 -7.27
N GLY A 228 -10.40 29.80 -6.02
CA GLY A 228 -11.53 29.02 -5.51
C GLY A 228 -11.55 27.53 -5.87
N LYS A 229 -10.45 26.96 -6.38
CA LYS A 229 -10.35 25.52 -6.72
C LYS A 229 -10.81 24.59 -5.60
N THR A 230 -10.31 24.83 -4.38
CA THR A 230 -10.68 24.03 -3.21
C THR A 230 -12.15 24.23 -2.86
N ARG A 231 -12.66 25.46 -2.90
CA ARG A 231 -14.08 25.75 -2.64
C ARG A 231 -14.97 24.97 -3.61
N LEU A 232 -14.64 25.00 -4.90
CA LEU A 232 -15.36 24.27 -5.94
C LEU A 232 -15.41 22.75 -5.68
N LEU A 233 -14.31 22.14 -5.22
CA LEU A 233 -14.29 20.72 -4.83
C LEU A 233 -15.16 20.44 -3.60
N LEU A 234 -15.15 21.32 -2.59
CA LEU A 234 -15.98 21.13 -1.40
C LEU A 234 -17.47 21.30 -1.71
N GLU A 235 -17.85 22.21 -2.60
CA GLU A 235 -19.23 22.38 -3.07
C GLU A 235 -19.73 21.14 -3.84
N LEU A 236 -18.85 20.53 -4.65
CA LEU A 236 -19.13 19.24 -5.28
C LEU A 236 -19.37 18.15 -4.22
N LEU A 237 -18.55 18.08 -3.17
CA LEU A 237 -18.69 17.08 -2.09
C LEU A 237 -19.85 17.37 -1.13
N ALA A 238 -20.31 18.61 -1.04
CA ALA A 238 -21.55 18.95 -0.33
C ALA A 238 -22.79 18.37 -1.05
N THR A 239 -22.72 18.22 -2.38
CA THR A 239 -23.84 17.74 -3.20
C THR A 239 -23.72 16.27 -3.60
N LYS A 240 -22.51 15.70 -3.62
CA LYS A 240 -22.23 14.31 -3.99
C LYS A 240 -21.42 13.58 -2.93
N TRP A 241 -21.70 12.28 -2.75
CA TRP A 241 -20.85 11.42 -1.96
C TRP A 241 -19.46 11.29 -2.60
N GLY A 242 -18.42 11.39 -1.79
CA GLY A 242 -17.05 11.27 -2.27
C GLY A 242 -16.03 11.25 -1.15
N LEU A 243 -14.83 10.78 -1.50
CA LEU A 243 -13.67 10.76 -0.62
C LEU A 243 -12.75 11.94 -0.94
N TYR A 244 -12.35 12.68 0.09
CA TYR A 244 -11.48 13.85 -0.03
C TYR A 244 -10.08 13.53 0.50
N PHE A 245 -9.08 13.81 -0.32
CA PHE A 245 -7.67 13.55 -0.04
C PHE A 245 -6.85 14.84 -0.14
N THR A 246 -5.88 14.97 0.75
CA THR A 246 -5.01 16.14 0.85
C THR A 246 -3.55 15.70 0.81
N THR A 247 -2.81 16.14 -0.22
CA THR A 247 -1.42 15.75 -0.47
C THR A 247 -0.42 16.63 0.26
N LEU A 248 -0.68 17.95 0.30
CA LEU A 248 0.11 18.93 1.04
C LEU A 248 -0.84 19.75 1.90
N ALA A 249 -0.84 19.47 3.21
CA ALA A 249 -1.47 20.36 4.16
C ALA A 249 -0.49 21.49 4.45
N ASP A 250 -0.78 22.70 3.99
CA ASP A 250 0.04 23.88 4.25
C ASP A 250 0.29 23.98 5.77
N PRO A 251 1.53 23.84 6.26
CA PRO A 251 1.82 23.90 7.69
C PRO A 251 1.55 25.27 8.32
N ALA A 252 1.53 26.33 7.50
CA ALA A 252 1.31 27.70 7.94
C ALA A 252 -0.18 28.07 8.01
N ASN A 253 -1.06 27.27 7.40
CA ASN A 253 -2.48 27.51 7.33
C ASN A 253 -3.26 26.37 8.00
N LEU A 254 -4.44 26.71 8.51
CA LEU A 254 -5.37 25.80 9.16
C LEU A 254 -5.50 24.47 8.38
N ARG A 255 -5.11 23.36 9.03
CA ARG A 255 -5.03 22.04 8.39
C ARG A 255 -6.41 21.41 8.29
N LEU A 256 -7.14 21.77 7.22
CA LEU A 256 -8.34 21.04 6.82
C LEU A 256 -7.94 19.75 6.10
N GLY A 257 -8.52 18.64 6.52
CA GLY A 257 -8.27 17.33 5.95
C GLY A 257 -7.35 16.45 6.79
N SER A 258 -7.41 15.16 6.51
CA SER A 258 -6.47 14.16 7.04
C SER A 258 -5.06 14.41 6.51
N THR A 259 -4.04 14.01 7.29
CA THR A 259 -2.65 14.00 6.82
C THR A 259 -2.18 12.62 6.36
N ASP A 260 -3.09 11.68 6.09
CA ASP A 260 -2.78 10.32 5.65
C ASP A 260 -1.90 10.28 4.39
N ILE A 261 -2.33 10.91 3.30
CA ILE A 261 -1.56 10.92 2.03
C ILE A 261 -0.26 11.70 2.19
N HIS A 262 -0.30 12.84 2.88
CA HIS A 262 0.91 13.62 3.19
C HIS A 262 1.94 12.77 3.94
N ASP A 263 1.52 12.11 5.02
CA ASP A 263 2.43 11.29 5.82
C ASP A 263 2.87 10.03 5.06
N ALA A 264 2.01 9.46 4.21
CA ALA A 264 2.42 8.38 3.32
C ALA A 264 3.56 8.81 2.40
N ILE A 265 3.40 9.93 1.67
CA ILE A 265 4.40 10.44 0.72
C ILE A 265 5.70 10.84 1.41
N PHE A 266 5.63 11.59 2.51
CA PHE A 266 6.81 12.23 3.10
C PHE A 266 7.40 11.46 4.29
N LYS A 267 6.71 10.47 4.86
CA LYS A 267 7.17 9.77 6.07
C LYS A 267 7.13 8.24 5.97
N TRP A 268 6.11 7.63 5.38
CA TRP A 268 5.94 6.18 5.40
C TRP A 268 6.62 5.49 4.20
N ILE A 269 6.31 5.93 2.99
CA ILE A 269 6.90 5.40 1.75
C ILE A 269 8.44 5.52 1.77
N PRO A 270 9.04 6.67 2.12
CA PRO A 270 10.51 6.80 2.16
C PRO A 270 11.21 5.88 3.17
N LYS A 271 10.48 5.43 4.20
CA LYS A 271 11.00 4.51 5.23
C LYS A 271 10.73 3.03 4.91
N SER A 272 9.99 2.75 3.85
CA SER A 272 9.60 1.40 3.49
C SER A 272 10.80 0.61 2.99
N LYS A 273 10.93 -0.63 3.45
CA LYS A 273 12.03 -1.50 3.04
C LYS A 273 11.99 -1.71 1.53
N GLY A 274 13.12 -1.41 0.87
CA GLY A 274 13.24 -1.54 -0.58
C GLY A 274 12.77 -0.33 -1.39
N PHE A 275 12.25 0.73 -0.76
CA PHE A 275 11.96 1.97 -1.47
C PHE A 275 13.25 2.69 -1.88
N CYS A 276 13.29 3.22 -3.11
CA CYS A 276 14.41 3.99 -3.64
C CYS A 276 13.93 5.36 -4.15
N GLU A 277 14.17 6.43 -3.38
CA GLU A 277 13.69 7.79 -3.69
C GLU A 277 14.31 8.38 -4.96
N HIS A 278 15.61 8.13 -5.16
CA HIS A 278 16.36 8.61 -6.31
C HIS A 278 17.04 7.41 -7.00
N PRO A 279 16.32 6.67 -7.87
CA PRO A 279 16.94 5.68 -8.72
C PRO A 279 18.06 6.37 -9.51
N LYS A 280 19.32 5.98 -9.30
CA LYS A 280 20.46 6.59 -10.00
C LYS A 280 20.29 6.34 -11.51
N GLY A 281 20.02 7.38 -12.30
CA GLY A 281 19.87 7.20 -13.75
C GLY A 281 19.32 8.35 -14.59
N GLU A 282 19.12 9.57 -14.07
CA GLU A 282 18.56 10.67 -14.89
C GLU A 282 19.44 11.09 -16.10
N PHE A 283 20.68 10.59 -16.20
CA PHE A 283 21.57 10.85 -17.34
C PHE A 283 22.17 9.59 -18.01
N ASP A 284 21.78 8.38 -17.59
CA ASP A 284 22.24 7.15 -18.24
C ASP A 284 21.08 6.54 -19.05
N ASN A 285 21.27 6.40 -20.37
CA ASN A 285 20.26 5.93 -21.35
C ASN A 285 19.79 4.47 -21.15
N ASN A 286 20.00 3.85 -19.98
CA ASN A 286 19.69 2.45 -19.68
C ASN A 286 18.33 2.29 -18.96
N HIS A 287 17.25 2.66 -19.65
CA HIS A 287 15.86 2.50 -19.19
C HIS A 287 15.54 1.09 -18.63
N VAL A 288 16.13 0.04 -19.19
CA VAL A 288 15.84 -1.36 -18.82
C VAL A 288 16.31 -1.72 -17.40
N GLN A 289 17.35 -1.05 -16.87
CA GLN A 289 17.88 -1.33 -15.53
C GLN A 289 17.10 -0.65 -14.40
N LEU A 290 16.30 0.38 -14.72
CA LEU A 290 15.49 1.10 -13.74
C LEU A 290 14.10 0.46 -13.54
N GLU A 291 13.63 -0.36 -14.48
CA GLU A 291 12.32 -1.03 -14.42
C GLU A 291 12.08 -1.84 -13.14
N PRO A 292 13.03 -2.65 -12.63
CA PRO A 292 12.81 -3.38 -11.37
C PRO A 292 12.63 -2.46 -10.16
N VAL A 293 13.41 -1.37 -10.10
CA VAL A 293 13.33 -0.37 -9.01
C VAL A 293 12.02 0.41 -9.09
N TYR A 294 11.61 0.83 -10.29
CA TYR A 294 10.32 1.48 -10.48
C TYR A 294 9.15 0.53 -10.18
N ARG A 295 9.25 -0.75 -10.54
CA ARG A 295 8.26 -1.77 -10.19
C ARG A 295 8.14 -1.92 -8.68
N GLN A 296 9.27 -2.08 -7.98
CA GLN A 296 9.29 -2.19 -6.51
C GLN A 296 8.71 -0.94 -5.84
N ASN A 297 9.12 0.26 -6.25
CA ASN A 297 8.55 1.50 -5.74
C ASN A 297 7.05 1.59 -6.01
N ARG A 298 6.61 1.19 -7.22
CA ARG A 298 5.20 1.17 -7.60
C ARG A 298 4.39 0.21 -6.73
N GLU A 299 4.91 -0.97 -6.41
CA GLU A 299 4.28 -1.93 -5.51
C GLU A 299 4.12 -1.35 -4.09
N ILE A 300 5.17 -0.73 -3.55
CA ILE A 300 5.13 -0.04 -2.25
C ILE A 300 4.05 1.04 -2.26
N VAL A 301 4.08 1.95 -3.24
CA VAL A 301 3.09 3.04 -3.38
C VAL A 301 1.68 2.49 -3.55
N THR A 302 1.53 1.40 -4.30
CA THR A 302 0.25 0.73 -4.54
C THR A 302 -0.31 0.17 -3.24
N ARG A 303 0.51 -0.48 -2.41
CA ARG A 303 0.09 -0.97 -1.09
C ARG A 303 -0.42 0.16 -0.21
N PHE A 304 0.33 1.27 -0.07
CA PHE A 304 -0.10 2.42 0.74
C PHE A 304 -1.38 3.06 0.20
N SER A 305 -1.55 3.11 -1.13
CA SER A 305 -2.76 3.65 -1.74
C SER A 305 -3.99 2.80 -1.40
N HIS A 306 -3.86 1.46 -1.45
CA HIS A 306 -4.92 0.53 -1.05
C HIS A 306 -5.22 0.59 0.45
N GLN A 307 -4.20 0.69 1.29
CA GLN A 307 -4.33 0.86 2.74
C GLN A 307 -5.14 2.11 3.10
N ILE A 308 -4.79 3.26 2.50
CA ILE A 308 -5.48 4.52 2.75
C ILE A 308 -6.91 4.49 2.20
N LEU A 309 -7.10 3.96 0.99
CA LEU A 309 -8.44 3.83 0.41
C LEU A 309 -9.33 2.92 1.26
N THR A 310 -8.80 1.79 1.73
CA THR A 310 -9.51 0.85 2.59
C THR A 310 -9.91 1.50 3.90
N ALA A 311 -9.00 2.23 4.55
CA ALA A 311 -9.33 2.99 5.76
C ALA A 311 -10.51 3.96 5.50
N ARG A 312 -10.48 4.68 4.37
CA ARG A 312 -11.53 5.63 3.98
C ARG A 312 -12.88 4.95 3.75
N VAL A 313 -12.90 3.80 3.08
CA VAL A 313 -14.12 3.02 2.84
C VAL A 313 -14.69 2.48 4.14
N ILE A 314 -13.86 1.92 5.03
CA ILE A 314 -14.29 1.43 6.34
C ILE A 314 -14.89 2.56 7.18
N ILE A 315 -14.24 3.73 7.22
CA ILE A 315 -14.74 4.89 7.97
C ILE A 315 -16.03 5.42 7.35
N PHE A 316 -16.17 5.39 6.02
CA PHE A 316 -17.39 5.78 5.33
C PHE A 316 -18.55 4.84 5.64
N GLU A 317 -18.31 3.53 5.63
CA GLU A 317 -19.28 2.49 6.01
C GLU A 317 -19.75 2.67 7.47
N TRP A 318 -18.79 2.88 8.38
CA TRP A 318 -19.05 3.19 9.79
C TRP A 318 -19.85 4.47 9.97
N PHE A 319 -19.50 5.53 9.22
CA PHE A 319 -20.24 6.79 9.22
C PHE A 319 -21.70 6.58 8.81
N LEU A 320 -21.94 5.91 7.68
CA LEU A 320 -23.30 5.67 7.16
C LEU A 320 -24.13 4.84 8.13
N THR A 321 -23.55 3.77 8.68
CA THR A 321 -24.19 2.92 9.69
C THR A 321 -24.59 3.73 10.91
N THR A 322 -23.68 4.56 11.42
CA THR A 322 -23.93 5.40 12.59
C THR A 322 -24.97 6.48 12.29
N TYR A 323 -24.94 7.09 11.11
CA TYR A 323 -25.93 8.07 10.67
C TYR A 323 -27.33 7.49 10.61
N CYS A 324 -27.50 6.33 9.98
CA CYS A 324 -28.78 5.63 9.93
C CYS A 324 -29.29 5.20 11.32
N ALA A 325 -28.39 4.92 12.27
CA ALA A 325 -28.77 4.60 13.64
C ALA A 325 -29.15 5.83 14.48
N VAL A 326 -28.66 7.03 14.15
CA VAL A 326 -28.95 8.27 14.88
C VAL A 326 -30.23 8.93 14.38
N TRP A 327 -30.48 8.91 13.07
CA TRP A 327 -31.59 9.62 12.45
C TRP A 327 -32.70 8.66 11.98
N GLN A 328 -33.94 8.91 12.39
CA GLN A 328 -35.12 8.15 11.93
C GLN A 328 -35.47 8.50 10.47
N ASP A 329 -36.20 7.63 9.77
CA ASP A 329 -36.48 7.76 8.33
C ASP A 329 -37.09 9.10 7.91
N LYS A 330 -37.83 9.78 8.79
CA LYS A 330 -38.45 11.09 8.49
C LYS A 330 -37.46 12.27 8.53
N ASP A 331 -36.31 12.08 9.19
CA ASP A 331 -35.31 13.13 9.41
C ASP A 331 -34.03 12.91 8.58
N LYS A 332 -34.00 11.86 7.74
CA LYS A 332 -32.89 11.56 6.84
C LYS A 332 -32.87 12.53 5.66
N ASP A 333 -32.28 13.69 5.85
CA ASP A 333 -31.87 14.55 4.73
C ASP A 333 -30.52 14.05 4.17
N PRO A 334 -30.49 13.52 2.92
CA PRO A 334 -29.24 13.06 2.31
C PRO A 334 -28.21 14.18 2.12
N ASN A 335 -28.63 15.43 1.97
CA ASN A 335 -27.71 16.55 1.81
C ASN A 335 -27.05 16.92 3.15
N LYS A 336 -27.82 16.90 4.24
CA LYS A 336 -27.26 17.02 5.60
C LYS A 336 -26.27 15.90 5.91
N ALA A 337 -26.56 14.67 5.50
CA ALA A 337 -25.64 13.54 5.65
C ALA A 337 -24.30 13.78 4.93
N LYS A 338 -24.34 14.27 3.68
CA LYS A 338 -23.13 14.62 2.92
C LYS A 338 -22.32 15.73 3.58
N LEU A 339 -22.98 16.76 4.13
CA LEU A 339 -22.30 17.83 4.86
C LEU A 339 -21.64 17.31 6.14
N HIS A 340 -22.29 16.42 6.90
CA HIS A 340 -21.64 15.76 8.04
C HIS A 340 -20.45 14.90 7.62
N TRP A 341 -20.59 14.15 6.52
CA TRP A 341 -19.48 13.37 5.98
C TRP A 341 -18.30 14.26 5.57
N LEU A 342 -18.58 15.35 4.87
CA LEU A 342 -17.57 16.32 4.48
C LEU A 342 -16.90 16.95 5.70
N SER A 343 -17.67 17.35 6.72
CA SER A 343 -17.11 17.90 7.96
C SER A 343 -16.19 16.93 8.67
N LEU A 344 -16.53 15.64 8.71
CA LEU A 344 -15.68 14.60 9.28
C LEU A 344 -14.37 14.47 8.49
N GLN A 345 -14.42 14.51 7.16
CA GLN A 345 -13.23 14.45 6.31
C GLN A 345 -12.30 15.66 6.48
N LEU A 346 -12.85 16.85 6.75
CA LEU A 346 -12.09 18.09 6.89
C LEU A 346 -11.59 18.36 8.31
N ASN A 347 -12.30 17.90 9.34
CA ASN A 347 -11.99 18.22 10.74
C ASN A 347 -12.16 17.01 11.67
N SER A 348 -11.66 15.84 11.26
CA SER A 348 -11.68 14.62 12.08
C SER A 348 -11.06 14.85 13.45
N ARG A 349 -9.98 15.64 13.55
CA ARG A 349 -9.32 15.97 14.82
C ARG A 349 -10.20 16.77 15.76
N GLY A 350 -10.87 17.82 15.28
CA GLY A 350 -11.79 18.60 16.10
C GLY A 350 -13.03 17.81 16.52
N ILE A 351 -13.51 16.90 15.67
CA ILE A 351 -14.73 16.14 15.91
C ILE A 351 -14.47 14.89 16.79
N LEU A 352 -13.47 14.10 16.43
CA LEU A 352 -13.16 12.81 17.03
C LEU A 352 -11.92 12.86 17.92
N GLY A 353 -11.28 14.02 18.12
CA GLY A 353 -10.05 14.15 18.92
C GLY A 353 -8.80 13.50 18.28
N CYS A 354 -8.92 12.92 17.09
CA CYS A 354 -7.83 12.24 16.39
C CYS A 354 -8.03 12.31 14.87
N ASP A 355 -7.00 11.99 14.11
CA ASP A 355 -7.11 11.93 12.66
C ASP A 355 -7.53 10.53 12.24
N VAL A 356 -8.83 10.23 12.39
CA VAL A 356 -9.37 8.87 12.22
C VAL A 356 -8.92 8.18 10.94
N PHE A 357 -8.75 8.92 9.84
CA PHE A 357 -8.33 8.39 8.55
C PHE A 357 -6.86 7.98 8.54
N LYS A 358 -5.98 8.86 9.02
CA LYS A 358 -4.54 8.57 9.15
C LYS A 358 -4.29 7.50 10.20
N ASP A 359 -4.96 7.58 11.34
CA ASP A 359 -4.76 6.66 12.45
C ASP A 359 -5.26 5.25 12.09
N LEU A 360 -6.41 5.13 11.40
CA LEU A 360 -6.85 3.84 10.86
C LEU A 360 -5.94 3.33 9.75
N ALA A 361 -5.53 4.19 8.81
CA ALA A 361 -4.57 3.77 7.78
C ALA A 361 -3.30 3.19 8.43
N LYS A 362 -2.79 3.81 9.49
CA LYS A 362 -1.64 3.29 10.24
C LYS A 362 -1.92 1.95 10.93
N ILE A 363 -3.11 1.75 11.50
CA ILE A 363 -3.51 0.43 12.05
C ILE A 363 -3.49 -0.65 10.94
N LEU A 364 -3.93 -0.30 9.74
CA LEU A 364 -3.92 -1.19 8.58
C LEU A 364 -2.53 -1.47 7.99
N ASP A 365 -1.46 -0.87 8.52
CA ASP A 365 -0.08 -1.17 8.10
C ASP A 365 0.29 -2.64 8.39
N ASP A 366 -0.22 -3.15 9.52
CA ASP A 366 -0.01 -4.52 9.99
C ASP A 366 -0.94 -5.53 9.29
N ALA A 367 -1.89 -5.07 8.48
CA ALA A 367 -2.87 -5.91 7.79
C ALA A 367 -2.26 -6.63 6.58
N GLY A 368 -2.72 -7.86 6.34
CA GLY A 368 -2.39 -8.62 5.13
C GLY A 368 -2.94 -7.96 3.85
N ASP A 369 -2.31 -8.27 2.71
CA ASP A 369 -2.76 -7.76 1.40
C ASP A 369 -4.21 -8.18 1.06
N SER A 370 -4.65 -9.35 1.51
CA SER A 370 -6.04 -9.82 1.33
C SER A 370 -7.08 -8.89 1.94
N PHE A 371 -6.73 -8.25 3.06
CA PHE A 371 -7.57 -7.32 3.79
C PHE A 371 -7.64 -5.95 3.11
N ILE A 372 -6.48 -5.39 2.73
CA ILE A 372 -6.38 -4.00 2.24
C ILE A 372 -6.50 -3.88 0.72
N MET A 373 -6.19 -4.92 -0.06
CA MET A 373 -6.40 -4.91 -1.51
C MET A 373 -7.87 -5.25 -1.82
N MET A 374 -8.76 -4.35 -1.40
CA MET A 374 -10.15 -4.39 -1.80
C MET A 374 -10.27 -3.95 -3.27
N ASP A 375 -10.75 -4.85 -4.12
CA ASP A 375 -11.16 -4.46 -5.46
C ASP A 375 -12.49 -3.69 -5.44
N SER A 376 -12.85 -3.10 -6.58
CA SER A 376 -14.09 -2.36 -6.73
C SER A 376 -15.34 -3.18 -6.39
N ASN A 377 -15.31 -4.50 -6.56
CA ASN A 377 -16.44 -5.37 -6.25
C ASN A 377 -16.59 -5.53 -4.73
N LYS A 378 -15.50 -5.80 -4.00
CA LYS A 378 -15.50 -5.85 -2.53
C LYS A 378 -15.96 -4.52 -1.93
N ILE A 379 -15.50 -3.39 -2.47
CA ILE A 379 -15.97 -2.06 -2.04
C ILE A 379 -17.49 -1.93 -2.30
N HIS A 380 -17.93 -2.34 -3.48
CA HIS A 380 -19.35 -2.27 -3.84
C HIS A 380 -20.22 -3.16 -2.96
N GLU A 381 -19.81 -4.40 -2.69
CA GLU A 381 -20.51 -5.35 -1.81
C GLU A 381 -20.67 -4.81 -0.39
N ARG A 382 -19.60 -4.24 0.19
CA ARG A 382 -19.65 -3.61 1.51
C ARG A 382 -20.65 -2.47 1.57
N LEU A 383 -20.68 -1.63 0.53
CA LEU A 383 -21.57 -0.47 0.48
C LEU A 383 -23.01 -0.83 0.10
N GLN A 384 -23.25 -1.86 -0.73
CA GLN A 384 -24.60 -2.33 -1.06
C GLN A 384 -25.33 -2.88 0.16
N GLY A 385 -24.61 -3.50 1.11
CA GLY A 385 -25.18 -3.99 2.37
C GLY A 385 -25.87 -2.90 3.21
N LEU A 386 -25.51 -1.64 3.00
CA LEU A 386 -26.06 -0.47 3.69
C LEU A 386 -27.27 0.17 2.99
N SER A 387 -27.60 -0.26 1.76
CA SER A 387 -28.72 0.29 0.97
C SER A 387 -30.07 -0.41 1.23
N LYS A 388 -30.12 -1.31 2.22
CA LYS A 388 -31.36 -1.94 2.73
C LYS A 388 -31.72 -1.33 4.07
#